data_AF-A0A0W7TMQ0-F1
#
_entry.id   AF-A0A0W7TMQ0-F1
#
_cell.length_a   1.000
_cell.length_b   1.000
_cell.length_c   1.000
_cell.angle_alpha   90.00
_cell.angle_beta   90.00
_cell.angle_gamma   90.00
#
_symmetry.space_group_name_H-M   'P 1'
#
loop_
_entity.id
_entity.type
_entity.pdbx_description
1 polymer ?
#
loop_
_entity_poly.entity_id
_entity_poly.type
_entity_poly.pdbx_seq_one_letter_code
_entity_poly.pdbx_strand_id
1 'polypeptide(L)'
;MPFGFCKESAWEKEQRGEGGLEEEDYLFRQPGGDSRVPGTFTFRFKKILQEGDLPDNLNVHSLWHTNASMLIAQGVDVSLLGHAQPSATLDI
;
A
#
# COMPACT_ATOMS: atom_id res chain seq x y z
N MET A 1 6.97 20.46 14.61
CA MET A 1 6.97 20.45 13.14
C MET A 1 5.89 19.45 12.72
N PRO A 2 4.76 19.82 12.10
CA PRO A 2 3.81 18.82 11.66
C PRO A 2 4.23 18.28 10.30
N PHE A 3 4.45 16.96 10.25
CA PHE A 3 4.61 16.21 9.01
C PHE A 3 3.23 15.88 8.47
N GLY A 4 2.83 16.50 7.36
CA GLY A 4 1.60 16.14 6.67
C GLY A 4 1.63 16.64 5.24
N PHE A 5 1.70 15.74 4.27
CA PHE A 5 1.23 15.99 2.92
C PHE A 5 0.89 14.66 2.25
N CYS A 6 -0.30 14.12 2.57
CA CYS A 6 -1.02 13.32 1.58
C CYS A 6 -1.58 14.32 0.57
N LYS A 7 -0.86 14.51 -0.55
CA LYS A 7 -1.35 15.35 -1.64
C LYS A 7 -2.41 14.54 -2.39
N GLU A 8 -3.66 14.76 -2.03
CA GLU A 8 -4.83 14.23 -2.73
C GLU A 8 -4.71 14.51 -4.24
N SER A 9 -4.89 13.48 -5.06
CA SER A 9 -4.84 13.60 -6.51
C SER A 9 -6.07 14.32 -7.05
N ALA A 10 -5.96 14.94 -8.23
CA ALA A 10 -7.09 15.66 -8.85
C ALA A 10 -8.29 14.75 -9.13
N TRP A 11 -8.04 13.47 -9.44
CA TRP A 11 -9.07 12.47 -9.66
C TRP A 11 -9.80 12.09 -8.36
N GLU A 12 -9.07 11.95 -7.26
CA GLU A 12 -9.67 11.66 -5.94
C GLU A 12 -10.60 12.79 -5.48
N LYS A 13 -10.21 14.05 -5.72
CA LYS A 13 -11.06 15.22 -5.44
C LYS A 13 -12.35 15.23 -6.26
N GLU A 14 -12.26 14.89 -7.54
CA GLU A 14 -13.40 14.90 -8.45
C GLU A 14 -14.45 13.85 -8.06
N GLN A 15 -14.02 12.66 -7.62
CA GLN A 15 -14.94 11.62 -7.17
C GLN A 15 -15.61 11.92 -5.82
N ARG A 16 -14.95 12.71 -4.96
CA ARG A 16 -15.41 13.00 -3.59
C ARG A 16 -16.30 14.24 -3.49
N GLY A 17 -16.14 15.22 -4.38
CA GLY A 17 -16.83 16.52 -4.30
C GLY A 17 -16.07 17.57 -3.46
N GLU A 18 -16.70 18.71 -3.16
CA GLU A 18 -16.03 19.90 -2.57
C GLU A 18 -15.68 19.82 -1.06
N GLY A 19 -15.35 18.65 -0.53
CA GLY A 19 -14.82 18.49 0.83
C GLY A 19 -13.30 18.26 0.82
N GLY A 20 -12.59 18.57 1.92
CA GLY A 20 -11.23 18.03 2.17
C GLY A 20 -11.30 16.67 2.86
N LEU A 21 -10.32 15.78 2.67
CA LEU A 21 -10.32 14.43 3.28
C LEU A 21 -10.42 14.50 4.80
N GLU A 22 -11.47 13.90 5.37
CA GLU A 22 -11.62 13.74 6.81
C GLU A 22 -10.97 12.43 7.25
N GLU A 23 -10.59 12.34 8.51
CA GLU A 23 -9.90 11.16 9.02
C GLU A 23 -10.74 9.88 8.93
N GLU A 24 -12.06 10.03 9.06
CA GLU A 24 -13.05 8.97 8.94
C GLU A 24 -13.17 8.41 7.52
N ASP A 25 -12.68 9.13 6.52
CA ASP A 25 -12.74 8.70 5.12
C ASP A 25 -11.65 7.65 4.78
N TYR A 26 -10.62 7.52 5.61
CA TYR A 26 -9.55 6.55 5.37
C TYR A 26 -9.94 5.14 5.81
N LEU A 27 -9.71 4.14 4.96
CA LEU A 27 -9.94 2.74 5.32
C LEU A 27 -8.95 2.21 6.37
N PHE A 28 -7.70 2.65 6.32
CA PHE A 28 -6.62 2.21 7.22
C PHE A 28 -6.19 3.31 8.18
N ARG A 29 -6.69 3.27 9.42
CA ARG A 29 -6.44 4.28 10.46
C ARG A 29 -5.48 3.78 11.54
N GLN A 30 -4.90 4.72 12.29
CA GLN A 30 -4.22 4.39 13.54
C GLN A 30 -5.22 4.44 14.71
N PRO A 31 -5.08 3.60 15.74
CA PRO A 31 -5.84 3.79 16.97
C PRO A 31 -5.48 5.16 17.56
N GLY A 32 -6.46 6.06 17.67
CA GLY A 32 -6.26 7.39 18.25
C GLY A 32 -6.39 8.58 17.29
N GLY A 33 -6.74 8.37 16.02
CA GLY A 33 -7.22 9.49 15.19
C GLY A 33 -6.17 10.16 14.27
N ASP A 34 -4.98 9.58 14.10
CA ASP A 34 -3.95 10.20 13.26
C ASP A 34 -3.82 9.52 11.88
N SER A 35 -3.87 10.35 10.83
CA SER A 35 -3.65 9.94 9.44
C SER A 35 -2.30 9.25 9.26
N ARG A 36 -2.31 8.12 8.56
CA ARG A 36 -1.21 7.15 8.57
C ARG A 36 0.02 7.71 7.84
N VAL A 37 1.06 8.10 8.58
CA VAL A 37 2.37 8.41 7.99
C VAL A 37 2.92 7.14 7.32
N PRO A 38 3.37 7.16 6.05
CA PRO A 38 3.82 5.96 5.32
C PRO A 38 4.81 5.07 6.08
N GLY A 39 5.67 5.67 6.92
CA GLY A 39 6.63 4.95 7.76
C GLY A 39 5.99 4.01 8.80
N THR A 40 4.73 4.23 9.19
CA THR A 40 4.04 3.39 10.18
C THR A 40 3.64 2.02 9.63
N PHE A 41 3.37 1.90 8.33
CA PHE A 41 3.08 0.61 7.73
C PHE A 41 4.35 -0.27 7.67
N THR A 42 5.46 0.28 7.16
CA THR A 42 6.76 -0.42 7.13
C THR A 42 7.23 -0.82 8.53
N PHE A 43 7.06 0.07 9.52
CA PHE A 43 7.41 -0.25 10.91
C PHE A 43 6.57 -1.38 11.49
N ARG A 44 5.24 -1.35 11.31
CA ARG A 44 4.35 -2.42 11.74
C ARG A 44 4.66 -3.73 11.00
N PHE A 45 4.98 -3.67 9.72
CA PHE A 45 5.39 -4.84 8.94
C PHE A 45 6.64 -5.50 9.53
N LYS A 46 7.67 -4.72 9.89
CA LYS A 46 8.87 -5.25 10.57
C LYS A 46 8.56 -5.93 11.90
N LYS A 47 7.63 -5.38 12.70
CA LYS A 47 7.20 -6.06 13.93
C LYS A 47 6.56 -7.42 13.65
N ILE A 48 5.72 -7.51 12.62
CA ILE A 48 5.09 -8.77 12.21
C ILE A 48 6.16 -9.79 11.79
N LEU A 49 7.21 -9.37 11.06
CA LEU A 49 8.32 -10.25 10.71
C LEU A 49 9.01 -10.81 11.96
N GLN A 50 9.29 -9.95 12.94
CA GLN A 50 9.93 -10.34 14.20
C GLN A 50 9.07 -11.30 15.04
N GLU A 51 7.76 -11.02 15.15
CA GLU A 51 6.82 -11.88 15.88
C GLU A 51 6.65 -13.25 15.20
N GLY A 52 6.79 -13.31 13.88
CA GLY A 52 6.69 -14.53 13.08
C GLY A 52 7.99 -15.29 12.85
N ASP A 53 9.11 -14.87 13.43
CA ASP A 53 10.46 -15.42 13.18
C ASP A 53 10.82 -15.45 11.68
N LEU A 54 10.46 -14.37 10.96
CA LEU A 54 10.69 -14.23 9.52
C LEU A 54 11.93 -13.38 9.23
N PRO A 55 12.56 -13.56 8.04
CA PRO A 55 13.74 -12.79 7.65
C PRO A 55 13.51 -11.26 7.61
N ASP A 56 14.39 -10.51 8.27
CA ASP A 56 14.33 -9.04 8.34
C ASP A 56 14.59 -8.32 7.00
N ASN A 57 15.09 -9.03 6.00
CA ASN A 57 15.31 -8.47 4.65
C ASN A 57 14.01 -8.42 3.82
N LEU A 58 12.91 -8.98 4.32
CA LEU A 58 11.60 -8.85 3.71
C LEU A 58 11.05 -7.43 3.87
N ASN A 59 10.37 -6.95 2.84
CA ASN A 59 9.70 -5.66 2.89
C ASN A 59 8.34 -5.74 2.19
N VAL A 60 7.61 -4.64 2.20
CA VAL A 60 6.26 -4.56 1.62
C VAL A 60 6.26 -4.83 0.11
N HIS A 61 7.36 -4.54 -0.57
CA HIS A 61 7.54 -4.87 -1.99
C HIS A 61 7.76 -6.38 -2.20
N SER A 62 8.47 -7.07 -1.30
CA SER A 62 8.56 -8.54 -1.30
C SER A 62 7.19 -9.22 -1.22
N LEU A 63 6.28 -8.65 -0.42
CA LEU A 63 4.90 -9.14 -0.33
C LEU A 63 4.15 -8.94 -1.65
N TRP A 64 4.33 -7.79 -2.29
CA TRP A 64 3.73 -7.49 -3.58
C TRP A 64 4.24 -8.44 -4.68
N HIS A 65 5.55 -8.74 -4.72
CA HIS A 65 6.10 -9.75 -5.63
C HIS A 65 5.51 -11.13 -5.39
N THR A 66 5.38 -11.55 -4.13
CA THR A 66 4.78 -12.86 -3.79
C THR A 66 3.34 -12.95 -4.31
N ASN A 67 2.56 -11.88 -4.15
CA ASN A 67 1.20 -11.81 -4.67
C ASN A 67 1.17 -11.88 -6.20
N ALA A 68 2.05 -11.15 -6.89
CA ALA A 68 2.15 -11.19 -8.35
C ALA A 68 2.51 -12.59 -8.86
N SER A 69 3.53 -13.24 -8.28
CA SER A 69 3.93 -14.60 -8.64
C SER A 69 2.81 -15.61 -8.40
N MET A 70 2.04 -15.46 -7.31
CA MET A 70 0.89 -16.32 -7.02
C MET A 70 -0.23 -16.15 -8.05
N LEU A 71 -0.56 -14.92 -8.44
CA LEU A 71 -1.57 -14.65 -9.46
C LEU A 71 -1.17 -15.19 -10.84
N ILE A 72 0.11 -15.05 -11.22
CA ILE A 72 0.65 -15.64 -12.45
C ILE A 72 0.54 -17.16 -12.43
N ALA A 73 0.94 -17.80 -11.32
CA ALA A 73 0.89 -19.26 -11.19
C ALA A 73 -0.56 -19.81 -11.26
N GLN A 74 -1.53 -19.02 -10.83
CA GLN A 74 -2.95 -19.35 -10.90
C GLN A 74 -3.59 -19.07 -12.27
N GLY A 75 -2.83 -18.50 -13.22
CA GLY A 75 -3.33 -18.12 -14.54
C GLY A 75 -4.32 -16.96 -14.50
N VAL A 76 -4.28 -16.15 -13.44
CA VAL A 76 -5.12 -14.94 -13.31
C VAL A 76 -4.57 -13.85 -14.22
N ASP A 77 -5.45 -13.07 -14.82
CA ASP A 77 -5.07 -11.92 -15.65
C ASP A 77 -4.23 -10.91 -14.83
N VAL A 78 -3.01 -10.66 -15.31
CA VAL A 78 -2.02 -9.78 -14.68
C VAL A 78 -2.37 -8.29 -14.80
N SER A 79 -3.37 -7.93 -15.62
CA SER A 79 -3.88 -6.56 -15.70
C SER A 79 -4.35 -6.01 -14.34
N LEU A 80 -4.73 -6.89 -13.42
CA LEU A 80 -5.15 -6.58 -12.06
C LEU A 80 -4.02 -6.03 -11.15
N LEU A 81 -2.75 -6.18 -11.55
CA LEU A 81 -1.60 -5.71 -10.77
C LEU A 81 -1.35 -4.21 -10.90
N GLY A 82 -2.11 -3.51 -11.75
CA GLY A 82 -2.14 -2.05 -11.80
C GLY A 82 -0.90 -1.40 -12.41
N HIS A 83 -0.11 -2.13 -13.19
CA HIS A 83 1.02 -1.54 -13.91
C HIS A 83 0.58 -0.76 -15.14
N ALA A 84 1.12 0.45 -15.29
CA ALA A 84 1.02 1.21 -16.53
C ALA A 84 1.71 0.49 -17.72
N GLN A 85 2.67 -0.40 -17.44
CA GLN A 85 3.37 -1.21 -18.44
C GLN A 85 3.47 -2.68 -18.00
N PRO A 86 2.87 -3.64 -18.73
CA PRO A 86 2.85 -5.06 -18.35
C PRO A 86 4.24 -5.70 -18.21
N SER A 87 5.26 -5.12 -18.84
CA SER A 87 6.64 -5.62 -18.77
C SER A 87 7.25 -5.52 -17.37
N ALA A 88 6.77 -4.64 -16.50
CA ALA A 88 7.23 -4.56 -15.10
C ALA A 88 6.80 -5.77 -14.25
N THR A 89 5.85 -6.56 -14.75
CA THR A 89 5.34 -7.78 -14.10
C THR A 89 5.92 -9.04 -14.72
N LEU A 90 6.20 -9.02 -16.02
CA LEU A 90 6.72 -10.18 -16.76
C LEU A 90 8.23 -10.38 -16.62
N ASP A 91 8.95 -9.40 -16.06
CA ASP A 91 10.41 -9.45 -15.79
C ASP A 91 10.70 -9.58 -14.28
N ILE A 92 9.82 -10.28 -13.54
CA ILE A 92 9.97 -10.67 -12.13
C ILE A 92 10.63 -12.05 -12.03
#